data_AF-A0A7K7UMU8-F1
#
_entry.id   AF-A0A7K7UMU8-F1
#
_cell.length_a   1.000
_cell.length_b   1.000
_cell.length_c   1.000
_cell.angle_alpha   90.00
_cell.angle_beta   90.00
_cell.angle_gamma   90.00
#
_symmetry.space_group_name_H-M   'P 1'
#
loop_
_entity.id
_entity.type
_entity.pdbx_description
1 polymer ?
#
loop_
_entity_poly.entity_id
_entity_poly.type
_entity_poly.pdbx_seq_one_letter_code
_entity_poly.pdbx_strand_id
1 'polypeptide(L)'
;VGNYKRTVKRIDDGHRLCNDLMNCIHERARIEKVYAQQLTEWAKRWKQLVEKGPQYGTVERAWCAFMSEAEKVSELHLEVKGSLMNEDFEKIKNWQKEAFHKQMMGGFKETKEAEDGFRKAQKPWAKKLKEVEAAKKAYHAACKEEKLAISRETNSKADPALNPEQLKKLQDKVERSKQDVLKTKEKYEKSLKELDNATPQYMENMEQVFEQCQQFEEKRLRFFREVLLEVQKHLDLSNVASYKNIYRELEQNIKTADAVEDLRWFRANQGPGMSMNWPQFEEWSADLNRTLSRREKKKASDGVTLTGINQTGDQVSQPNKHSSSLSVQSNTVQSVQPSYNPFEDEEDTGSTVSEKEDNKIKNVSSYEKNQSYPTDWSDEESNNPFSSTDANGDTNPFDEDTSPAMEVRVRALYDYEGQEQDELSFKAGDELTKMENEDEQGWCKGRLDNGQVGLYPANYVEPIQ
;
A
#
# COMPACT_ATOMS: atom_id res chain seq x y z
N VAL A 1 -9.76 -28.85 -20.38
CA VAL A 1 -9.27 -29.62 -19.20
C VAL A 1 -8.29 -28.73 -18.45
N GLY A 2 -8.39 -28.63 -17.12
CA GLY A 2 -7.49 -27.82 -16.29
C GLY A 2 -7.91 -26.36 -16.02
N ASN A 3 -8.98 -25.85 -16.64
CA ASN A 3 -9.37 -24.42 -16.51
C ASN A 3 -9.91 -24.06 -15.10
N TYR A 4 -10.31 -25.04 -14.30
CA TYR A 4 -10.78 -24.86 -12.91
C TYR A 4 -9.72 -24.24 -11.98
N LYS A 5 -8.44 -24.23 -12.39
CA LYS A 5 -7.34 -23.59 -11.66
C LYS A 5 -7.58 -22.12 -11.30
N ARG A 6 -8.42 -21.39 -12.07
CA ARG A 6 -8.82 -20.02 -11.71
C ARG A 6 -9.64 -20.00 -10.41
N THR A 7 -10.57 -20.94 -10.24
CA THR A 7 -11.36 -21.11 -9.00
C THR A 7 -10.49 -21.54 -7.84
N VAL A 8 -9.56 -22.48 -8.05
CA VAL A 8 -8.62 -22.95 -7.02
C VAL A 8 -7.72 -21.79 -6.55
N LYS A 9 -7.13 -21.02 -7.46
CA LYS A 9 -6.27 -19.86 -7.13
C LYS A 9 -7.00 -18.80 -6.29
N ARG A 10 -8.32 -18.61 -6.49
CA ARG A 10 -9.15 -17.68 -5.71
C ARG A 10 -9.10 -17.96 -4.19
N ILE A 11 -8.86 -19.21 -3.79
CA ILE A 11 -8.68 -19.60 -2.39
C ILE A 11 -7.37 -19.01 -1.83
N ASP A 12 -6.24 -19.19 -2.55
CA ASP A 12 -4.94 -18.62 -2.17
C ASP A 12 -4.97 -17.07 -2.17
N ASP A 13 -5.58 -16.48 -3.21
CA ASP A 13 -5.81 -15.03 -3.31
C ASP A 13 -6.68 -14.53 -2.14
N GLY A 14 -7.64 -15.33 -1.67
CA GLY A 14 -8.46 -15.03 -0.50
C GLY A 14 -7.65 -14.90 0.80
N HIS A 15 -6.64 -15.74 1.03
CA HIS A 15 -5.73 -15.57 2.17
C HIS A 15 -4.88 -14.31 1.99
N ARG A 16 -4.39 -14.05 0.77
CA ARG A 16 -3.59 -12.85 0.48
C ARG A 16 -4.39 -11.58 0.78
N LEU A 17 -5.63 -11.48 0.29
CA LEU A 17 -6.49 -10.32 0.53
C LEU A 17 -6.73 -10.03 2.02
N CYS A 18 -6.66 -11.04 2.89
CA CYS A 18 -6.72 -10.82 4.34
C CYS A 18 -5.45 -10.13 4.87
N ASN A 19 -4.26 -10.46 4.35
CA ASN A 19 -3.03 -9.71 4.65
C ASN A 19 -3.12 -8.28 4.13
N ASP A 20 -3.56 -8.11 2.88
CA ASP A 20 -3.62 -6.82 2.20
C ASP A 20 -4.59 -5.86 2.96
N LEU A 21 -5.74 -6.38 3.45
CA LEU A 21 -6.66 -5.64 4.31
C LEU A 21 -6.09 -5.34 5.72
N MET A 22 -5.41 -6.32 6.36
CA MET A 22 -4.74 -6.11 7.65
C MET A 22 -3.67 -5.02 7.57
N ASN A 23 -2.87 -5.01 6.50
CA ASN A 23 -1.85 -3.98 6.27
C ASN A 23 -2.48 -2.61 6.07
N CYS A 24 -3.52 -2.49 5.24
CA CYS A 24 -4.27 -1.25 5.02
C CYS A 24 -4.82 -0.65 6.33
N ILE A 25 -5.43 -1.49 7.18
CA ILE A 25 -5.94 -1.06 8.51
C ILE A 25 -4.79 -0.63 9.43
N HIS A 26 -3.66 -1.36 9.43
CA HIS A 26 -2.49 -1.03 10.24
C HIS A 26 -1.80 0.27 9.81
N GLU A 27 -1.69 0.51 8.50
CA GLU A 27 -1.17 1.76 7.93
C GLU A 27 -2.07 2.94 8.28
N ARG A 28 -3.40 2.79 8.16
CA ARG A 28 -4.36 3.80 8.62
C ARG A 28 -4.21 4.07 10.12
N ALA A 29 -4.15 3.03 10.94
CA ALA A 29 -3.96 3.15 12.39
C ALA A 29 -2.61 3.81 12.77
N ARG A 30 -1.58 3.71 11.91
CA ARG A 30 -0.31 4.45 12.09
C ARG A 30 -0.49 5.96 11.88
N ILE A 31 -1.31 6.37 10.91
CA ILE A 31 -1.63 7.79 10.66
C ILE A 31 -2.35 8.40 11.87
N GLU A 32 -3.38 7.72 12.38
CA GLU A 32 -4.13 8.16 13.59
C GLU A 32 -3.20 8.38 14.79
N LYS A 33 -2.27 7.44 15.02
CA LYS A 33 -1.25 7.57 16.08
C LYS A 33 -0.35 8.79 15.87
N VAL A 34 0.13 9.04 14.65
CA VAL A 34 1.04 10.16 14.37
C VAL A 34 0.35 11.50 14.60
N TYR A 35 -0.90 11.65 14.16
CA TYR A 35 -1.70 12.86 14.41
C TYR A 35 -1.87 13.14 15.91
N ALA A 36 -2.30 12.12 16.67
CA ALA A 36 -2.41 12.21 18.13
C ALA A 36 -1.09 12.60 18.83
N GLN A 37 0.03 11.97 18.44
CA GLN A 37 1.35 12.32 18.98
C GLN A 37 1.78 13.76 18.67
N GLN A 38 1.46 14.28 17.47
CA GLN A 38 1.73 15.68 17.12
C GLN A 38 0.88 16.66 17.92
N LEU A 39 -0.42 16.40 18.10
CA LEU A 39 -1.30 17.18 18.97
C LEU A 39 -0.79 17.21 20.42
N THR A 40 -0.35 16.06 20.94
CA THR A 40 0.14 15.91 22.31
C THR A 40 1.38 16.77 22.58
N GLU A 41 2.39 16.70 21.72
CA GLU A 41 3.62 17.49 21.88
C GLU A 41 3.40 18.98 21.58
N TRP A 42 2.49 19.33 20.65
CA TRP A 42 2.07 20.72 20.43
C TRP A 42 1.39 21.32 21.68
N ALA A 43 0.43 20.60 22.28
CA ALA A 43 -0.29 21.06 23.45
C ALA A 43 0.64 21.27 24.65
N LYS A 44 1.43 20.23 24.97
CA LYS A 44 2.48 20.23 26.00
C LYS A 44 3.48 21.38 25.82
N ARG A 45 3.93 21.65 24.59
CA ARG A 45 4.82 22.78 24.25
C ARG A 45 4.16 24.12 24.53
N TRP A 46 2.95 24.36 24.01
CA TRP A 46 2.30 25.66 24.12
C TRP A 46 1.83 25.97 25.54
N LYS A 47 1.33 24.97 26.26
CA LYS A 47 0.94 25.05 27.68
C LYS A 47 2.13 25.53 28.53
N GLN A 48 3.29 24.90 28.36
CA GLN A 48 4.52 25.32 29.03
C GLN A 48 5.02 26.73 28.60
N LEU A 49 4.76 27.17 27.36
CA LEU A 49 5.14 28.50 26.88
C LEU A 49 4.20 29.60 27.41
N VAL A 50 2.90 29.30 27.59
CA VAL A 50 1.91 30.21 28.18
C VAL A 50 2.13 30.34 29.69
N GLU A 51 2.27 29.21 30.41
CA GLU A 51 2.52 29.16 31.87
C GLU A 51 3.84 29.82 32.30
N LYS A 52 4.82 29.93 31.39
CA LYS A 52 6.09 30.66 31.60
C LYS A 52 6.09 32.06 30.99
N GLY A 53 5.02 32.45 30.32
CA GLY A 53 4.88 33.71 29.61
C GLY A 53 4.50 34.88 30.54
N PRO A 54 4.34 36.09 29.98
CA PRO A 54 3.82 37.26 30.69
C PRO A 54 2.29 37.30 30.76
N GLN A 55 1.59 36.32 30.18
CA GLN A 55 0.13 36.22 30.24
C GLN A 55 -0.29 35.62 31.59
N TYR A 56 -1.40 36.11 32.14
CA TYR A 56 -1.96 35.65 33.41
C TYR A 56 -3.49 35.64 33.37
N GLY A 57 -4.12 35.08 34.41
CA GLY A 57 -5.51 35.39 34.77
C GLY A 57 -6.56 34.57 34.02
N THR A 58 -7.69 35.20 33.70
CA THR A 58 -8.80 34.55 32.98
C THR A 58 -8.43 34.22 31.53
N VAL A 59 -7.71 35.13 30.87
CA VAL A 59 -7.28 34.97 29.47
C VAL A 59 -6.21 33.86 29.32
N GLU A 60 -5.34 33.69 30.32
CA GLU A 60 -4.41 32.55 30.39
C GLU A 60 -5.15 31.20 30.41
N ARG A 61 -6.16 31.07 31.29
CA ARG A 61 -7.00 29.85 31.38
C ARG A 61 -7.73 29.57 30.07
N ALA A 62 -8.28 30.61 29.43
CA ALA A 62 -8.95 30.52 28.14
C ALA A 62 -8.00 30.07 27.00
N TRP A 63 -6.74 30.50 27.00
CA TRP A 63 -5.72 30.05 26.04
C TRP A 63 -5.31 28.60 26.31
N CYS A 64 -5.00 28.24 27.56
CA CYS A 64 -4.63 26.88 27.96
C CYS A 64 -5.77 25.84 27.74
N ALA A 65 -7.03 26.29 27.66
CA ALA A 65 -8.15 25.44 27.27
C ALA A 65 -8.02 24.89 25.85
N PHE A 66 -7.38 25.62 24.91
CA PHE A 66 -7.12 25.15 23.55
C PHE A 66 -6.08 24.03 23.53
N MET A 67 -5.03 24.11 24.35
CA MET A 67 -4.10 22.98 24.52
C MET A 67 -4.82 21.75 25.10
N SER A 68 -5.77 21.95 26.01
CA SER A 68 -6.58 20.86 26.59
C SER A 68 -7.73 20.36 25.68
N GLU A 69 -7.97 20.98 24.52
CA GLU A 69 -8.76 20.40 23.43
C GLU A 69 -7.90 19.42 22.63
N ALA A 70 -6.73 19.85 22.17
CA ALA A 70 -5.78 18.99 21.46
C ALA A 70 -5.33 17.76 22.27
N GLU A 71 -5.18 17.88 23.60
CA GLU A 71 -4.96 16.74 24.51
C GLU A 71 -6.10 15.69 24.40
N LYS A 72 -7.37 16.11 24.42
CA LYS A 72 -8.53 15.22 24.35
C LYS A 72 -8.82 14.67 22.94
N VAL A 73 -8.52 15.45 21.89
CA VAL A 73 -8.59 14.97 20.50
C VAL A 73 -7.52 13.90 20.26
N SER A 74 -6.30 14.10 20.79
CA SER A 74 -5.25 13.07 20.79
C SER A 74 -5.74 11.76 21.42
N GLU A 75 -6.38 11.82 22.60
CA GLU A 75 -6.95 10.65 23.27
C GLU A 75 -7.95 9.90 22.37
N LEU A 76 -8.89 10.59 21.72
CA LEU A 76 -9.86 9.97 20.80
C LEU A 76 -9.19 9.31 19.58
N HIS A 77 -8.19 9.94 18.96
CA HIS A 77 -7.46 9.33 17.85
C HIS A 77 -6.60 8.13 18.29
N LEU A 78 -6.17 8.07 19.56
CA LEU A 78 -5.56 6.88 20.15
C LEU A 78 -6.58 5.77 20.44
N GLU A 79 -7.83 6.10 20.79
CA GLU A 79 -8.94 5.13 20.89
C GLU A 79 -9.28 4.53 19.51
N VAL A 80 -9.39 5.36 18.46
CA VAL A 80 -9.56 4.91 17.07
C VAL A 80 -8.44 3.94 16.66
N LYS A 81 -7.17 4.33 16.87
CA LYS A 81 -6.02 3.45 16.66
C LYS A 81 -6.09 2.18 17.53
N GLY A 82 -6.71 2.26 18.71
CA GLY A 82 -7.02 1.16 19.60
C GLY A 82 -7.87 0.11 18.90
N SER A 83 -9.13 0.44 18.59
CA SER A 83 -10.09 -0.49 17.98
C SER A 83 -9.63 -1.03 16.62
N LEU A 84 -9.07 -0.18 15.73
CA LEU A 84 -8.53 -0.64 14.44
C LEU A 84 -7.50 -1.79 14.58
N MET A 85 -6.66 -1.75 15.61
CA MET A 85 -5.60 -2.74 15.80
C MET A 85 -5.95 -3.88 16.75
N ASN A 86 -6.72 -3.61 17.80
CA ASN A 86 -7.02 -4.57 18.86
C ASN A 86 -8.30 -5.37 18.55
N GLU A 87 -9.18 -4.82 17.72
CA GLU A 87 -10.47 -5.41 17.34
C GLU A 87 -10.46 -5.78 15.86
N ASP A 88 -10.47 -4.81 14.92
CA ASP A 88 -10.64 -5.09 13.49
C ASP A 88 -9.50 -5.95 12.89
N PHE A 89 -8.24 -5.54 13.11
CA PHE A 89 -7.05 -6.25 12.65
C PHE A 89 -6.95 -7.67 13.24
N GLU A 90 -7.12 -7.82 14.57
CA GLU A 90 -7.09 -9.13 15.22
C GLU A 90 -8.29 -10.00 14.82
N LYS A 91 -9.46 -9.42 14.52
CA LYS A 91 -10.62 -10.14 13.99
C LYS A 91 -10.31 -10.75 12.62
N ILE A 92 -9.67 -10.00 11.70
CA ILE A 92 -9.21 -10.53 10.40
C ILE A 92 -8.15 -11.62 10.59
N LYS A 93 -7.17 -11.38 11.46
CA LYS A 93 -6.06 -12.30 11.76
C LYS A 93 -6.53 -13.63 12.32
N ASN A 94 -7.49 -13.61 13.24
CA ASN A 94 -8.08 -14.82 13.80
C ASN A 94 -8.96 -15.54 12.77
N TRP A 95 -9.80 -14.82 12.02
CA TRP A 95 -10.60 -15.41 10.95
C TRP A 95 -9.73 -16.07 9.86
N GLN A 96 -8.65 -15.41 9.42
CA GLN A 96 -7.70 -15.97 8.45
C GLN A 96 -7.06 -17.27 8.97
N LYS A 97 -6.68 -17.31 10.25
CA LYS A 97 -6.10 -18.49 10.92
C LYS A 97 -7.08 -19.66 11.04
N GLU A 98 -8.38 -19.38 11.16
CA GLU A 98 -9.44 -20.41 11.20
C GLU A 98 -9.90 -20.85 9.79
N ALA A 99 -9.80 -19.97 8.79
CA ALA A 99 -10.22 -20.23 7.42
C ALA A 99 -9.16 -20.96 6.58
N PHE A 100 -7.86 -20.80 6.87
CA PHE A 100 -6.77 -21.26 6.01
C PHE A 100 -5.69 -22.07 6.75
N HIS A 101 -5.58 -23.36 6.45
CA HIS A 101 -4.67 -24.27 7.14
C HIS A 101 -3.44 -24.61 6.29
N LYS A 102 -2.28 -23.98 6.59
CA LYS A 102 -1.01 -24.25 5.89
C LYS A 102 -0.57 -25.71 6.04
N GLN A 103 -0.08 -26.31 4.95
CA GLN A 103 0.46 -27.68 4.94
C GLN A 103 2.00 -27.68 5.04
N MET A 104 2.59 -28.75 5.59
CA MET A 104 4.05 -28.88 5.74
C MET A 104 4.83 -28.85 4.41
N MET A 105 4.19 -29.20 3.30
CA MET A 105 4.79 -29.18 1.95
C MET A 105 4.47 -27.87 1.18
N GLY A 106 3.99 -26.84 1.86
CA GLY A 106 3.51 -25.60 1.26
C GLY A 106 2.04 -25.67 0.81
N GLY A 107 1.47 -24.49 0.51
CA GLY A 107 0.05 -24.33 0.17
C GLY A 107 -0.90 -24.47 1.36
N PHE A 108 -2.19 -24.23 1.10
CA PHE A 108 -3.27 -24.42 2.06
C PHE A 108 -4.02 -25.74 1.81
N LYS A 109 -4.56 -26.31 2.88
CA LYS A 109 -5.39 -27.51 2.84
C LYS A 109 -6.62 -27.31 1.96
N GLU A 110 -7.25 -26.16 2.09
CA GLU A 110 -8.49 -25.79 1.39
C GLU A 110 -8.25 -25.73 -0.13
N THR A 111 -7.16 -25.09 -0.57
CA THR A 111 -6.71 -25.06 -1.97
C THR A 111 -6.46 -26.47 -2.52
N LYS A 112 -5.83 -27.33 -1.71
CA LYS A 112 -5.57 -28.73 -2.11
C LYS A 112 -6.85 -29.56 -2.23
N GLU A 113 -7.78 -29.43 -1.29
CA GLU A 113 -9.06 -30.15 -1.31
C GLU A 113 -9.89 -29.76 -2.55
N ALA A 114 -9.85 -28.48 -2.96
CA ALA A 114 -10.44 -28.03 -4.23
C ALA A 114 -9.74 -28.60 -5.48
N GLU A 115 -8.40 -28.55 -5.56
CA GLU A 115 -7.63 -29.10 -6.69
C GLU A 115 -7.85 -30.61 -6.85
N ASP A 116 -7.70 -31.41 -5.76
CA ASP A 116 -7.94 -32.85 -5.82
C ASP A 116 -9.42 -33.18 -6.08
N GLY A 117 -10.36 -32.35 -5.62
CA GLY A 117 -11.79 -32.43 -5.94
C GLY A 117 -12.08 -32.26 -7.44
N PHE A 118 -11.68 -31.14 -8.04
CA PHE A 118 -11.86 -30.89 -9.48
C PHE A 118 -11.11 -31.92 -10.34
N ARG A 119 -9.90 -32.33 -9.91
CA ARG A 119 -9.11 -33.36 -10.59
C ARG A 119 -9.81 -34.73 -10.54
N LYS A 120 -10.45 -35.08 -9.43
CA LYS A 120 -11.29 -36.30 -9.30
C LYS A 120 -12.51 -36.23 -10.22
N ALA A 121 -13.23 -35.11 -10.25
CA ALA A 121 -14.40 -34.89 -11.11
C ALA A 121 -14.06 -34.95 -12.60
N GLN A 122 -12.97 -34.31 -13.03
CA GLN A 122 -12.61 -34.17 -14.45
C GLN A 122 -11.87 -35.38 -15.04
N LYS A 123 -11.16 -36.19 -14.24
CA LYS A 123 -10.33 -37.31 -14.71
C LYS A 123 -11.07 -38.35 -15.58
N PRO A 124 -12.31 -38.79 -15.28
CA PRO A 124 -13.02 -39.75 -16.13
C PRO A 124 -13.37 -39.18 -17.51
N TRP A 125 -13.88 -37.94 -17.54
CA TRP A 125 -14.25 -37.24 -18.78
C TRP A 125 -13.02 -36.92 -19.64
N ALA A 126 -11.94 -36.44 -19.04
CA ALA A 126 -10.68 -36.17 -19.73
C ALA A 126 -10.05 -37.45 -20.34
N LYS A 127 -10.24 -38.63 -19.73
CA LYS A 127 -9.85 -39.91 -20.35
C LYS A 127 -10.64 -40.18 -21.63
N LYS A 128 -11.97 -40.00 -21.59
CA LYS A 128 -12.83 -40.19 -22.76
C LYS A 128 -12.55 -39.18 -23.87
N LEU A 129 -12.27 -37.92 -23.54
CA LEU A 129 -11.86 -36.91 -24.52
C LEU A 129 -10.58 -37.35 -25.27
N LYS A 130 -9.59 -37.92 -24.55
CA LYS A 130 -8.37 -38.48 -25.18
C LYS A 130 -8.66 -39.69 -26.08
N GLU A 131 -9.65 -40.51 -25.74
CA GLU A 131 -10.12 -41.63 -26.57
C GLU A 131 -10.82 -41.12 -27.85
N VAL A 132 -11.61 -40.05 -27.75
CA VAL A 132 -12.23 -39.32 -28.87
C VAL A 132 -11.17 -38.70 -29.79
N GLU A 133 -10.17 -38.00 -29.24
CA GLU A 133 -9.05 -37.43 -30.02
C GLU A 133 -8.25 -38.48 -30.79
N ALA A 134 -8.01 -39.64 -30.18
CA ALA A 134 -7.32 -40.75 -30.83
C ALA A 134 -8.16 -41.35 -31.97
N ALA A 135 -9.45 -41.57 -31.75
CA ALA A 135 -10.37 -42.07 -32.78
C ALA A 135 -10.52 -41.08 -33.95
N LYS A 136 -10.63 -39.78 -33.66
CA LYS A 136 -10.64 -38.68 -34.66
C LYS A 136 -9.38 -38.73 -35.54
N LYS A 137 -8.19 -38.84 -34.93
CA LYS A 137 -6.92 -38.93 -35.65
C LYS A 137 -6.85 -40.17 -36.56
N ALA A 138 -7.32 -41.33 -36.07
CA ALA A 138 -7.39 -42.55 -36.87
C ALA A 138 -8.35 -42.43 -38.07
N TYR A 139 -9.55 -41.87 -37.86
CA TYR A 139 -10.53 -41.63 -38.92
C TYR A 139 -10.01 -40.65 -39.99
N HIS A 140 -9.42 -39.52 -39.57
CA HIS A 140 -8.82 -38.56 -40.49
C HIS A 140 -7.66 -39.18 -41.30
N ALA A 141 -6.86 -40.05 -40.70
CA ALA A 141 -5.79 -40.77 -41.39
C ALA A 141 -6.34 -41.78 -42.43
N ALA A 142 -7.39 -42.54 -42.08
CA ALA A 142 -8.05 -43.46 -43.00
C ALA A 142 -8.63 -42.71 -44.22
N CYS A 143 -9.32 -41.59 -44.00
CA CYS A 143 -9.87 -40.75 -45.07
C CYS A 143 -8.78 -40.18 -46.00
N LYS A 144 -7.58 -39.91 -45.47
CA LYS A 144 -6.43 -39.45 -46.27
C LYS A 144 -5.87 -40.59 -47.14
N GLU A 145 -5.72 -41.78 -46.59
CA GLU A 145 -5.22 -42.93 -47.35
C GLU A 145 -6.24 -43.43 -48.38
N GLU A 146 -7.54 -43.34 -48.11
CA GLU A 146 -8.61 -43.59 -49.08
C GLU A 146 -8.49 -42.65 -50.29
N LYS A 147 -8.41 -41.32 -50.06
CA LYS A 147 -8.22 -40.35 -51.15
C LYS A 147 -6.93 -40.60 -51.93
N LEU A 148 -5.84 -40.99 -51.26
CA LEU A 148 -4.58 -41.38 -51.91
C LEU A 148 -4.70 -42.69 -52.71
N ALA A 149 -5.48 -43.66 -52.25
CA ALA A 149 -5.76 -44.89 -52.98
C ALA A 149 -6.60 -44.62 -54.23
N ILE A 150 -7.68 -43.83 -54.11
CA ILE A 150 -8.56 -43.45 -55.23
C ILE A 150 -7.79 -42.65 -56.28
N SER A 151 -6.97 -41.66 -55.85
CA SER A 151 -6.13 -40.89 -56.77
C SER A 151 -5.10 -41.75 -57.50
N ARG A 152 -4.48 -42.72 -56.83
CA ARG A 152 -3.56 -43.68 -57.49
C ARG A 152 -4.29 -44.60 -58.47
N GLU A 153 -5.44 -45.16 -58.08
CA GLU A 153 -6.26 -46.03 -58.94
C GLU A 153 -6.81 -45.28 -60.17
N THR A 154 -7.13 -43.98 -60.02
CA THR A 154 -7.55 -43.11 -61.11
C THR A 154 -6.38 -42.76 -62.03
N ASN A 155 -5.25 -42.29 -61.49
CA ASN A 155 -4.10 -41.87 -62.29
C ASN A 155 -3.48 -43.02 -63.08
N SER A 156 -3.41 -44.23 -62.49
CA SER A 156 -2.89 -45.42 -63.18
C SER A 156 -3.74 -45.85 -64.38
N LYS A 157 -5.03 -45.50 -64.48
CA LYS A 157 -5.86 -45.80 -65.66
C LYS A 157 -5.42 -45.04 -66.93
N ALA A 158 -4.58 -44.02 -66.79
CA ALA A 158 -3.97 -43.31 -67.92
C ALA A 158 -2.66 -43.96 -68.42
N ASP A 159 -2.15 -45.00 -67.75
CA ASP A 159 -0.91 -45.70 -68.13
C ASP A 159 -1.20 -46.82 -69.16
N PRO A 160 -0.67 -46.73 -70.40
CA PRO A 160 -0.84 -47.77 -71.42
C PRO A 160 -0.23 -49.13 -71.05
N ALA A 161 0.66 -49.19 -70.05
CA ALA A 161 1.29 -50.42 -69.57
C ALA A 161 0.53 -51.11 -68.43
N LEU A 162 -0.60 -50.55 -67.97
CA LEU A 162 -1.36 -51.08 -66.83
C LEU A 162 -1.95 -52.46 -67.12
N ASN A 163 -1.46 -53.49 -66.41
CA ASN A 163 -1.99 -54.84 -66.55
C ASN A 163 -3.20 -55.11 -65.61
N PRO A 164 -4.04 -56.13 -65.89
CA PRO A 164 -5.24 -56.40 -65.10
C PRO A 164 -4.98 -56.72 -63.62
N GLU A 165 -3.82 -57.30 -63.29
CA GLU A 165 -3.45 -57.65 -61.92
C GLU A 165 -3.04 -56.41 -61.11
N GLN A 166 -2.33 -55.47 -61.73
CA GLN A 166 -2.03 -54.15 -61.15
C GLN A 166 -3.30 -53.33 -60.92
N LEU A 167 -4.21 -53.28 -61.90
CA LEU A 167 -5.50 -52.59 -61.76
C LEU A 167 -6.31 -53.19 -60.61
N LYS A 168 -6.44 -54.52 -60.56
CA LYS A 168 -7.14 -55.21 -59.46
C LYS A 168 -6.50 -54.91 -58.11
N LYS A 169 -5.17 -54.94 -58.00
CA LYS A 169 -4.43 -54.61 -56.76
C LYS A 169 -4.67 -53.17 -56.28
N LEU A 170 -4.90 -52.22 -57.19
CA LEU A 170 -5.27 -50.85 -56.85
C LEU A 170 -6.73 -50.77 -56.36
N GLN A 171 -7.65 -51.49 -57.01
CA GLN A 171 -9.06 -51.58 -56.61
C GLN A 171 -9.24 -52.26 -55.24
N ASP A 172 -8.56 -53.40 -55.02
CA ASP A 172 -8.51 -54.11 -53.74
C ASP A 172 -7.93 -53.22 -52.61
N LYS A 173 -7.08 -52.23 -52.95
CA LYS A 173 -6.60 -51.23 -51.99
C LYS A 173 -7.62 -50.13 -51.72
N VAL A 174 -8.29 -49.59 -52.75
CA VAL A 174 -9.38 -48.61 -52.58
C VAL A 174 -10.49 -49.18 -51.69
N GLU A 175 -10.91 -50.41 -51.95
CA GLU A 175 -11.98 -51.06 -51.19
C GLU A 175 -11.57 -51.33 -49.73
N ARG A 176 -10.32 -51.75 -49.50
CA ARG A 176 -9.77 -51.88 -48.14
C ARG A 176 -9.75 -50.54 -47.39
N SER A 177 -9.33 -49.46 -48.06
CA SER A 177 -9.32 -48.12 -47.46
C SER A 177 -10.73 -47.62 -47.12
N LYS A 178 -11.75 -47.89 -47.96
CA LYS A 178 -13.16 -47.60 -47.63
C LYS A 178 -13.62 -48.33 -46.37
N GLN A 179 -13.29 -49.62 -46.26
CA GLN A 179 -13.65 -50.42 -45.08
C GLN A 179 -12.94 -49.94 -43.81
N ASP A 180 -11.67 -49.52 -43.90
CA ASP A 180 -10.97 -48.88 -42.78
C ASP A 180 -11.53 -47.49 -42.43
N VAL A 181 -12.02 -46.71 -43.41
CA VAL A 181 -12.75 -45.45 -43.17
C VAL A 181 -14.05 -45.69 -42.41
N LEU A 182 -14.89 -46.65 -42.83
CA LEU A 182 -16.13 -47.00 -42.11
C LEU A 182 -15.84 -47.47 -40.68
N LYS A 183 -14.90 -48.41 -40.53
CA LYS A 183 -14.49 -49.00 -39.25
C LYS A 183 -13.81 -48.02 -38.29
N THR A 184 -13.19 -46.95 -38.78
CA THR A 184 -12.66 -45.86 -37.95
C THR A 184 -13.72 -44.81 -37.64
N LYS A 185 -14.65 -44.55 -38.56
CA LYS A 185 -15.83 -43.70 -38.34
C LYS A 185 -16.71 -44.26 -37.21
N GLU A 186 -17.11 -45.52 -37.27
CA GLU A 186 -17.92 -46.19 -36.23
C GLU A 186 -17.28 -46.08 -34.84
N LYS A 187 -15.96 -46.24 -34.76
CA LYS A 187 -15.20 -46.10 -33.51
C LYS A 187 -15.18 -44.65 -32.98
N TYR A 188 -15.14 -43.68 -33.88
CA TYR A 188 -15.18 -42.26 -33.53
C TYR A 188 -16.58 -41.83 -33.08
N GLU A 189 -17.63 -42.23 -33.80
CA GLU A 189 -19.02 -42.00 -33.42
C GLU A 189 -19.37 -42.68 -32.09
N LYS A 190 -18.86 -43.90 -31.86
CA LYS A 190 -19.00 -44.58 -30.56
C LYS A 190 -18.27 -43.82 -29.44
N SER A 191 -17.04 -43.37 -29.65
CA SER A 191 -16.30 -42.66 -28.58
C SER A 191 -16.90 -41.29 -28.26
N LEU A 192 -17.47 -40.60 -29.26
CA LEU A 192 -18.28 -39.39 -29.04
C LEU A 192 -19.50 -39.70 -28.17
N LYS A 193 -20.33 -40.68 -28.56
CA LYS A 193 -21.52 -41.08 -27.77
C LYS A 193 -21.17 -41.49 -26.33
N GLU A 194 -20.02 -42.13 -26.12
CA GLU A 194 -19.53 -42.46 -24.78
C GLU A 194 -19.04 -41.24 -23.97
N LEU A 195 -18.54 -40.18 -24.63
CA LEU A 195 -18.19 -38.90 -24.00
C LEU A 195 -19.46 -38.10 -23.65
N ASP A 196 -20.44 -38.06 -24.56
CA ASP A 196 -21.73 -37.40 -24.35
C ASP A 196 -22.46 -38.01 -23.15
N ASN A 197 -22.58 -39.35 -23.11
CA ASN A 197 -23.16 -40.08 -21.98
C ASN A 197 -22.44 -39.82 -20.64
N ALA A 198 -21.16 -39.45 -20.65
CA ALA A 198 -20.38 -39.14 -19.46
C ALA A 198 -20.41 -37.65 -19.07
N THR A 199 -20.95 -36.78 -19.93
CA THR A 199 -20.92 -35.32 -19.74
C THR A 199 -21.86 -34.81 -18.64
N PRO A 200 -23.10 -35.31 -18.47
CA PRO A 200 -23.96 -34.90 -17.35
C PRO A 200 -23.32 -35.17 -15.98
N GLN A 201 -22.79 -36.39 -15.78
CA GLN A 201 -22.11 -36.77 -14.54
C GLN A 201 -20.82 -35.98 -14.32
N TYR A 202 -20.11 -35.60 -15.38
CA TYR A 202 -18.96 -34.69 -15.30
C TYR A 202 -19.37 -33.29 -14.86
N MET A 203 -20.44 -32.73 -15.42
CA MET A 203 -20.97 -31.41 -15.04
C MET A 203 -21.41 -31.41 -13.57
N GLU A 204 -22.23 -32.37 -13.14
CA GLU A 204 -22.67 -32.52 -11.75
C GLU A 204 -21.50 -32.56 -10.74
N ASN A 205 -20.48 -33.39 -11.01
CA ASN A 205 -19.31 -33.50 -10.14
C ASN A 205 -18.41 -32.25 -10.16
N MET A 206 -18.37 -31.50 -11.27
CA MET A 206 -17.65 -30.22 -11.34
C MET A 206 -18.40 -29.13 -10.57
N GLU A 207 -19.73 -29.07 -10.71
CA GLU A 207 -20.59 -28.09 -10.06
C GLU A 207 -20.58 -28.28 -8.54
N GLN A 208 -20.62 -29.53 -8.05
CA GLN A 208 -20.54 -29.83 -6.62
C GLN A 208 -19.26 -29.28 -5.96
N VAL A 209 -18.11 -29.35 -6.65
CA VAL A 209 -16.83 -28.81 -6.15
C VAL A 209 -16.77 -27.28 -6.34
N PHE A 210 -17.34 -26.77 -7.43
CA PHE A 210 -17.43 -25.33 -7.68
C PHE A 210 -18.28 -24.63 -6.60
N GLU A 211 -19.44 -25.17 -6.26
CA GLU A 211 -20.34 -24.63 -5.24
C GLU A 211 -19.70 -24.64 -3.84
N GLN A 212 -18.89 -25.66 -3.50
CA GLN A 212 -18.08 -25.63 -2.27
C GLN A 212 -17.07 -24.46 -2.28
N CYS A 213 -16.46 -24.17 -3.43
CA CYS A 213 -15.58 -23.00 -3.60
C CYS A 213 -16.34 -21.67 -3.58
N GLN A 214 -17.62 -21.65 -3.97
CA GLN A 214 -18.50 -20.48 -3.89
C GLN A 214 -18.93 -20.20 -2.43
N GLN A 215 -19.32 -21.23 -1.68
CA GLN A 215 -19.69 -21.09 -0.26
C GLN A 215 -18.49 -20.70 0.63
N PHE A 216 -17.27 -21.10 0.28
CA PHE A 216 -16.06 -20.62 0.94
C PHE A 216 -15.76 -19.14 0.61
N GLU A 217 -15.91 -18.76 -0.66
CA GLU A 217 -15.78 -17.37 -1.11
C GLU A 217 -16.81 -16.44 -0.45
N GLU A 218 -18.08 -16.86 -0.39
CA GLU A 218 -19.16 -16.10 0.21
C GLU A 218 -18.89 -15.76 1.68
N LYS A 219 -18.33 -16.70 2.44
CA LYS A 219 -17.91 -16.45 3.82
C LYS A 219 -16.87 -15.32 3.91
N ARG A 220 -15.85 -15.33 3.04
CA ARG A 220 -14.86 -14.23 2.99
C ARG A 220 -15.52 -12.91 2.60
N LEU A 221 -16.39 -12.90 1.59
CA LEU A 221 -17.05 -11.68 1.09
C LEU A 221 -17.98 -11.06 2.14
N ARG A 222 -18.77 -11.89 2.85
CA ARG A 222 -19.62 -11.43 3.97
C ARG A 222 -18.78 -10.92 5.14
N PHE A 223 -17.71 -11.63 5.50
CA PHE A 223 -16.78 -11.23 6.55
C PHE A 223 -16.07 -9.91 6.24
N PHE A 224 -15.59 -9.70 5.01
CA PHE A 224 -14.99 -8.43 4.58
C PHE A 224 -16.00 -7.28 4.70
N ARG A 225 -17.25 -7.49 4.26
CA ARG A 225 -18.32 -6.50 4.41
C ARG A 225 -18.63 -6.20 5.89
N GLU A 226 -18.55 -7.19 6.77
CA GLU A 226 -18.75 -7.03 8.20
C GLU A 226 -17.67 -6.16 8.82
N VAL A 227 -16.39 -6.50 8.62
CA VAL A 227 -15.25 -5.76 9.18
C VAL A 227 -15.16 -4.34 8.61
N LEU A 228 -15.41 -4.13 7.32
CA LEU A 228 -15.45 -2.77 6.74
C LEU A 228 -16.57 -1.90 7.34
N LEU A 229 -17.66 -2.51 7.82
CA LEU A 229 -18.75 -1.84 8.54
C LEU A 229 -18.50 -1.71 10.05
N GLU A 230 -17.39 -2.23 10.58
CA GLU A 230 -16.90 -2.02 11.94
C GLU A 230 -15.81 -0.95 11.93
N VAL A 231 -14.80 -1.11 11.08
CA VAL A 231 -13.76 -0.10 10.78
C VAL A 231 -14.37 1.30 10.58
N GLN A 232 -15.42 1.44 9.77
CA GLN A 232 -16.04 2.76 9.57
C GLN A 232 -16.65 3.36 10.85
N LYS A 233 -17.20 2.54 11.76
CA LYS A 233 -17.72 3.02 13.06
C LYS A 233 -16.60 3.46 13.98
N HIS A 234 -15.48 2.74 13.97
CA HIS A 234 -14.30 3.09 14.76
C HIS A 234 -13.62 4.37 14.25
N LEU A 235 -13.77 4.70 12.96
CA LEU A 235 -13.30 5.94 12.35
C LEU A 235 -14.27 7.13 12.53
N ASP A 236 -15.59 6.91 12.68
CA ASP A 236 -16.59 7.98 12.69
C ASP A 236 -16.77 8.65 14.07
N LEU A 237 -15.84 9.56 14.38
CA LEU A 237 -15.91 10.45 15.54
C LEU A 237 -17.16 11.35 15.57
N SER A 238 -17.87 11.55 14.45
CA SER A 238 -19.04 12.44 14.41
C SER A 238 -20.22 11.89 15.21
N ASN A 239 -20.32 10.57 15.36
CA ASN A 239 -21.35 9.93 16.20
C ASN A 239 -21.02 9.98 17.70
N VAL A 240 -19.75 10.17 18.06
CA VAL A 240 -19.29 10.05 19.45
C VAL A 240 -19.57 11.34 20.22
N ALA A 241 -20.31 11.22 21.33
CA ALA A 241 -20.71 12.39 22.12
C ALA A 241 -19.52 13.11 22.76
N SER A 242 -18.43 12.42 23.09
CA SER A 242 -17.18 13.01 23.61
C SER A 242 -16.61 14.05 22.65
N TYR A 243 -16.47 13.72 21.36
CA TYR A 243 -15.95 14.64 20.34
C TYR A 243 -16.74 15.95 20.27
N LYS A 244 -18.08 15.87 20.28
CA LYS A 244 -18.98 17.04 20.34
C LYS A 244 -18.95 17.78 21.68
N ASN A 245 -18.55 17.13 22.77
CA ASN A 245 -18.43 17.76 24.09
C ASN A 245 -17.12 18.53 24.24
N ILE A 246 -16.01 18.06 23.65
CA ILE A 246 -14.70 18.73 23.66
C ILE A 246 -14.83 20.19 23.19
N TYR A 247 -15.42 20.42 22.02
CA TYR A 247 -15.58 21.76 21.46
C TYR A 247 -16.55 22.64 22.25
N ARG A 248 -17.59 22.06 22.87
CA ARG A 248 -18.51 22.80 23.75
C ARG A 248 -17.82 23.24 25.05
N GLU A 249 -16.96 22.39 25.60
CA GLU A 249 -16.15 22.72 26.77
C GLU A 249 -15.11 23.79 26.45
N LEU A 250 -14.44 23.70 25.29
CA LEU A 250 -13.53 24.74 24.79
C LEU A 250 -14.24 26.09 24.64
N GLU A 251 -15.41 26.12 24.00
CA GLU A 251 -16.23 27.32 23.83
C GLU A 251 -16.63 27.92 25.20
N GLN A 252 -17.06 27.06 26.14
CA GLN A 252 -17.41 27.48 27.50
C GLN A 252 -16.21 28.05 28.28
N ASN A 253 -15.05 27.40 28.19
CA ASN A 253 -13.83 27.83 28.87
C ASN A 253 -13.31 29.17 28.32
N ILE A 254 -13.33 29.36 26.99
CA ILE A 254 -12.98 30.64 26.36
C ILE A 254 -13.94 31.75 26.82
N LYS A 255 -15.24 31.45 26.96
CA LYS A 255 -16.25 32.38 27.51
C LYS A 255 -16.06 32.74 29.00
N THR A 256 -15.12 32.13 29.72
CA THR A 256 -14.74 32.55 31.09
C THR A 256 -13.69 33.65 31.14
N ALA A 257 -13.18 34.11 29.99
CA ALA A 257 -12.27 35.26 29.92
C ALA A 257 -12.98 36.57 30.27
N ASP A 258 -12.67 37.17 31.42
CA ASP A 258 -13.11 38.51 31.84
C ASP A 258 -11.91 39.45 31.96
N ALA A 259 -11.70 40.28 30.95
CA ALA A 259 -10.67 41.32 30.96
C ALA A 259 -10.84 42.33 32.12
N VAL A 260 -12.05 42.47 32.68
CA VAL A 260 -12.31 43.34 33.83
C VAL A 260 -11.89 42.67 35.16
N GLU A 261 -11.96 41.35 35.27
CA GLU A 261 -11.34 40.59 36.38
C GLU A 261 -9.81 40.77 36.35
N ASP A 262 -9.18 40.51 35.20
CA ASP A 262 -7.73 40.56 35.04
C ASP A 262 -7.16 41.98 35.25
N LEU A 263 -7.83 43.01 34.74
CA LEU A 263 -7.44 44.41 34.98
C LEU A 263 -7.62 44.85 36.44
N ARG A 264 -8.64 44.32 37.16
CA ARG A 264 -8.80 44.58 38.61
C ARG A 264 -7.68 43.93 39.41
N TRP A 265 -7.35 42.67 39.09
CA TRP A 265 -6.24 41.95 39.72
C TRP A 265 -4.91 42.69 39.53
N PHE A 266 -4.57 43.05 38.29
CA PHE A 266 -3.32 43.78 38.02
C PHE A 266 -3.28 45.14 38.73
N ARG A 267 -4.40 45.88 38.75
CA ARG A 267 -4.50 47.16 39.48
C ARG A 267 -4.24 46.99 40.99
N ALA A 268 -4.76 45.93 41.60
CA ALA A 268 -4.60 45.66 43.03
C ALA A 268 -3.20 45.16 43.39
N ASN A 269 -2.61 44.29 42.57
CA ASN A 269 -1.38 43.57 42.88
C ASN A 269 -0.10 44.21 42.31
N GLN A 270 -0.19 45.03 41.25
CA GLN A 270 0.95 45.64 40.55
C GLN A 270 0.75 47.14 40.22
N GLY A 271 -0.35 47.74 40.69
CA GLY A 271 -0.76 49.10 40.30
C GLY A 271 -1.26 49.97 41.46
N PRO A 272 -2.03 51.05 41.17
CA PRO A 272 -2.49 52.01 42.17
C PRO A 272 -3.45 51.48 43.26
N GLY A 273 -3.77 50.18 43.27
CA GLY A 273 -4.48 49.51 44.37
C GLY A 273 -3.56 48.89 45.43
N MET A 274 -2.24 48.84 45.20
CA MET A 274 -1.27 48.38 46.19
C MET A 274 -1.24 49.32 47.41
N SER A 275 -1.08 48.74 48.61
CA SER A 275 -0.96 49.52 49.85
C SER A 275 0.32 50.35 49.87
N MET A 276 0.21 51.68 49.92
CA MET A 276 1.33 52.60 50.05
C MET A 276 1.40 53.18 51.47
N ASN A 277 2.54 52.98 52.14
CA ASN A 277 2.88 53.67 53.37
C ASN A 277 3.37 55.08 53.01
N TRP A 278 2.44 56.02 52.89
CA TRP A 278 2.76 57.43 52.64
C TRP A 278 3.61 58.02 53.76
N PRO A 279 4.54 58.96 53.47
CA PRO A 279 5.33 59.63 54.49
C PRO A 279 4.44 60.27 55.56
N GLN A 280 4.71 59.96 56.82
CA GLN A 280 4.07 60.56 57.99
C GLN A 280 5.14 61.21 58.88
N PHE A 281 4.72 61.88 59.95
CA PHE A 281 5.65 62.41 60.94
C PHE A 281 6.30 61.27 61.73
N GLU A 282 7.62 61.16 61.66
CA GLU A 282 8.41 60.20 62.43
C GLU A 282 9.00 60.90 63.67
N GLU A 283 8.76 60.35 64.87
CA GLU A 283 9.35 60.89 66.10
C GLU A 283 10.87 60.62 66.15
N TRP A 284 11.63 61.66 66.44
CA TRP A 284 13.08 61.54 66.62
C TRP A 284 13.38 60.76 67.91
N SER A 285 14.12 59.66 67.77
CA SER A 285 14.57 58.82 68.88
C SER A 285 16.09 58.60 68.82
N ALA A 286 16.72 58.47 70.00
CA ALA A 286 18.17 58.32 70.09
C ALA A 286 18.70 57.03 69.40
N ASP A 287 17.88 55.98 69.33
CA ASP A 287 18.20 54.72 68.64
C ASP A 287 18.19 54.83 67.11
N LEU A 288 17.56 55.86 66.52
CA LEU A 288 17.48 56.05 65.06
C LEU A 288 18.86 56.20 64.40
N ASN A 289 19.85 56.71 65.15
CA ASN A 289 21.25 56.79 64.75
C ASN A 289 21.93 55.41 64.58
N ARG A 290 21.32 54.30 65.05
CA ARG A 290 21.82 52.94 64.82
C ARG A 290 21.16 52.26 63.62
N THR A 291 19.91 52.56 63.28
CA THR A 291 19.16 51.90 62.21
C THR A 291 19.48 52.45 60.82
N LEU A 292 19.84 53.73 60.67
CA LEU A 292 20.23 54.30 59.37
C LEU A 292 21.44 53.59 58.71
N SER A 293 22.34 53.01 59.52
CA SER A 293 23.47 52.20 59.04
C SER A 293 23.11 50.74 58.73
N ARG A 294 21.86 50.32 58.93
CA ARG A 294 21.43 48.91 58.79
C ARG A 294 20.14 48.78 57.96
N ARG A 295 20.28 49.07 56.67
CA ARG A 295 19.26 48.82 55.63
C ARG A 295 18.93 47.32 55.55
N GLU A 296 17.92 46.88 56.27
CA GLU A 296 17.48 45.47 56.25
C GLU A 296 16.96 45.08 54.86
N LYS A 297 17.67 44.16 54.20
CA LYS A 297 17.14 43.47 53.02
C LYS A 297 16.04 42.50 53.47
N LYS A 298 14.77 42.87 53.26
CA LYS A 298 13.69 41.86 53.23
C LYS A 298 14.08 40.79 52.21
N LYS A 299 14.12 39.53 52.63
CA LYS A 299 14.21 38.39 51.72
C LYS A 299 12.96 38.35 50.84
N ALA A 300 13.16 38.31 49.53
CA ALA A 300 12.30 37.47 48.70
C ALA A 300 12.87 36.04 48.73
N SER A 301 12.00 35.04 48.70
CA SER A 301 12.33 33.77 48.04
C SER A 301 12.27 34.00 46.52
N ASP A 302 13.08 33.37 45.67
CA ASP A 302 13.98 32.24 45.97
C ASP A 302 15.27 32.27 45.13
N GLY A 303 16.27 31.49 45.56
CA GLY A 303 17.39 31.05 44.72
C GLY A 303 18.73 31.83 44.76
N VAL A 304 19.79 31.05 44.45
CA VAL A 304 21.14 31.40 43.97
C VAL A 304 22.13 32.11 44.93
N THR A 305 23.24 31.42 45.24
CA THR A 305 24.46 31.98 45.86
C THR A 305 25.74 31.32 45.31
N LEU A 306 26.67 32.15 44.81
CA LEU A 306 28.04 31.85 44.32
C LEU A 306 28.84 33.18 44.35
N THR A 307 30.14 33.32 44.65
CA THR A 307 31.19 32.47 45.28
C THR A 307 32.39 33.34 45.71
N GLY A 308 33.28 32.86 46.62
CA GLY A 308 34.62 33.43 46.91
C GLY A 308 34.93 33.54 48.43
N ILE A 309 35.93 32.88 49.05
CA ILE A 309 37.42 32.92 48.89
C ILE A 309 38.02 34.19 49.56
N ASN A 310 38.94 34.15 50.56
CA ASN A 310 39.67 33.05 51.22
C ASN A 310 40.31 33.45 52.59
N GLN A 311 40.79 32.47 53.38
CA GLN A 311 41.87 32.55 54.43
C GLN A 311 41.58 33.37 55.74
N THR A 312 42.20 33.15 56.93
CA THR A 312 43.27 32.21 57.40
C THR A 312 43.23 31.95 58.92
N GLY A 313 43.45 30.69 59.36
CA GLY A 313 44.10 30.28 60.64
C GLY A 313 43.44 30.57 62.01
N ASP A 314 43.88 29.97 63.15
CA ASP A 314 44.57 28.67 63.34
C ASP A 314 44.49 28.18 64.83
N GLN A 315 44.79 26.89 65.06
CA GLN A 315 45.19 26.19 66.32
C GLN A 315 44.22 25.82 67.47
N VAL A 316 43.97 24.49 67.56
CA VAL A 316 44.23 23.56 68.69
C VAL A 316 43.68 23.84 70.11
N SER A 317 42.81 22.94 70.60
CA SER A 317 43.05 22.11 71.82
C SER A 317 41.99 21.01 72.04
N GLN A 318 42.42 19.84 72.51
CA GLN A 318 41.63 18.66 72.94
C GLN A 318 42.41 17.94 74.09
N PRO A 319 41.88 16.92 74.84
CA PRO A 319 41.00 15.80 74.47
C PRO A 319 39.66 15.85 75.25
N ASN A 320 38.98 14.84 75.85
CA ASN A 320 39.09 13.38 76.11
C ASN A 320 37.67 12.92 76.59
N LYS A 321 37.14 11.68 76.53
CA LYS A 321 37.40 10.42 75.78
C LYS A 321 36.25 9.42 76.10
N HIS A 322 35.79 8.60 75.15
CA HIS A 322 35.38 7.17 75.28
C HIS A 322 34.80 6.66 73.94
N SER A 323 34.51 5.35 73.79
CA SER A 323 34.55 4.65 72.48
C SER A 323 33.48 3.56 72.27
N SER A 324 32.92 3.49 71.04
CA SER A 324 32.60 2.29 70.22
C SER A 324 31.58 2.65 69.11
N SER A 325 31.60 2.11 67.87
CA SER A 325 32.66 1.37 67.13
C SER A 325 32.33 1.31 65.62
N LEU A 326 33.35 1.45 64.75
CA LEU A 326 33.48 0.89 63.37
C LEU A 326 32.32 1.10 62.35
N SER A 327 32.43 1.98 61.33
CA SER A 327 33.17 1.84 60.04
C SER A 327 32.57 0.78 59.07
N VAL A 328 32.43 1.00 57.75
CA VAL A 328 33.47 1.42 56.76
C VAL A 328 32.92 2.41 55.70
N GLN A 329 33.84 3.01 54.92
CA GLN A 329 33.74 4.15 53.99
C GLN A 329 34.30 3.69 52.60
N SER A 330 34.01 4.24 51.41
CA SER A 330 34.54 5.53 50.89
C SER A 330 34.28 5.74 49.38
N ASN A 331 33.96 6.99 48.98
CA ASN A 331 34.43 7.78 47.81
C ASN A 331 34.25 7.19 46.36
N THR A 332 34.38 7.90 45.23
CA THR A 332 34.84 9.28 44.85
C THR A 332 34.08 9.65 43.54
N VAL A 333 33.18 10.64 43.45
CA VAL A 333 33.35 12.11 43.26
C VAL A 333 33.84 12.57 41.87
N GLN A 334 32.92 13.19 41.09
CA GLN A 334 33.07 14.29 40.08
C GLN A 334 34.03 14.13 38.88
N SER A 335 33.96 14.87 37.74
CA SER A 335 32.95 15.71 37.02
C SER A 335 33.46 15.93 35.57
N VAL A 336 32.73 16.39 34.54
CA VAL A 336 32.38 17.78 34.13
C VAL A 336 31.66 17.71 32.75
N GLN A 337 30.86 18.71 32.35
CA GLN A 337 30.49 19.01 30.94
C GLN A 337 30.74 20.51 30.62
N PRO A 338 30.84 20.90 29.33
CA PRO A 338 29.81 21.81 28.80
C PRO A 338 29.46 21.73 27.29
N SER A 339 28.15 21.88 27.01
CA SER A 339 27.51 22.76 25.99
C SER A 339 27.58 22.55 24.46
N TYR A 340 26.39 22.79 23.85
CA TYR A 340 26.03 23.25 22.48
C TYR A 340 25.88 22.26 21.29
N ASN A 341 24.74 22.43 20.61
CA ASN A 341 24.38 22.00 19.23
C ASN A 341 24.96 23.01 18.19
N PRO A 342 24.87 22.86 16.84
CA PRO A 342 24.00 21.95 16.04
C PRO A 342 24.56 21.34 14.72
N PHE A 343 23.75 20.44 14.12
CA PHE A 343 23.61 20.11 12.68
C PHE A 343 24.80 19.49 11.87
N GLU A 344 24.41 18.88 10.74
CA GLU A 344 25.19 18.39 9.56
C GLU A 344 26.18 17.20 9.75
N ASP A 345 25.83 16.08 9.06
CA ASP A 345 26.60 15.25 8.11
C ASP A 345 28.11 14.98 8.39
N GLU A 346 28.62 13.74 8.38
CA GLU A 346 28.70 12.81 7.22
C GLU A 346 28.84 11.31 7.62
N GLU A 347 29.15 10.44 6.64
CA GLU A 347 29.27 8.97 6.75
C GLU A 347 30.63 8.42 7.26
N ASP A 348 30.70 7.09 7.31
CA ASP A 348 31.89 6.20 7.35
C ASP A 348 32.88 6.27 8.53
N THR A 349 32.73 5.32 9.45
CA THR A 349 33.86 4.44 9.80
C THR A 349 33.43 2.97 9.78
N GLY A 350 33.74 2.26 8.71
CA GLY A 350 33.36 0.85 8.52
C GLY A 350 34.02 -0.13 9.49
N SER A 351 33.47 -1.35 9.54
CA SER A 351 34.12 -2.52 10.15
C SER A 351 34.39 -3.57 9.07
N THR A 352 35.46 -4.33 9.24
CA THR A 352 36.12 -5.10 8.16
C THR A 352 35.83 -6.60 8.23
N VAL A 353 36.46 -7.36 7.31
CA VAL A 353 36.49 -8.83 7.19
C VAL A 353 35.30 -9.43 6.42
N SER A 354 35.46 -10.31 5.41
CA SER A 354 36.53 -10.62 4.44
C SER A 354 36.01 -11.76 3.57
N GLU A 355 36.23 -11.76 2.24
CA GLU A 355 36.76 -12.92 1.51
C GLU A 355 37.08 -12.58 0.03
N LYS A 356 37.73 -13.52 -0.66
CA LYS A 356 38.22 -13.41 -2.06
C LYS A 356 37.36 -14.31 -2.98
N GLU A 357 37.54 -14.44 -4.30
CA GLU A 357 38.71 -14.23 -5.16
C GLU A 357 38.30 -14.09 -6.65
N ASP A 358 39.17 -13.48 -7.47
CA ASP A 358 39.28 -13.52 -8.95
C ASP A 358 38.13 -14.08 -9.83
N ASN A 359 37.78 -13.32 -10.89
CA ASN A 359 38.22 -13.76 -12.23
C ASN A 359 38.26 -12.72 -13.37
N LYS A 360 39.00 -13.09 -14.42
CA LYS A 360 39.43 -12.26 -15.56
C LYS A 360 38.34 -12.06 -16.63
N ILE A 361 38.32 -10.87 -17.23
CA ILE A 361 37.76 -10.64 -18.57
C ILE A 361 38.71 -11.25 -19.62
N LYS A 362 38.16 -11.98 -20.60
CA LYS A 362 38.82 -12.31 -21.89
C LYS A 362 37.81 -12.40 -23.03
N ASN A 363 38.15 -11.79 -24.16
CA ASN A 363 37.46 -12.01 -25.44
C ASN A 363 37.74 -13.43 -25.98
N VAL A 364 36.79 -13.98 -26.75
CA VAL A 364 36.98 -14.45 -28.15
C VAL A 364 35.62 -14.94 -28.72
N SER A 365 35.26 -14.42 -29.90
CA SER A 365 34.69 -15.06 -31.11
C SER A 365 34.01 -16.46 -31.02
N SER A 366 33.02 -16.85 -31.85
CA SER A 366 32.90 -16.52 -33.28
C SER A 366 31.53 -16.86 -33.93
N TYR A 367 31.23 -16.15 -35.04
CA TYR A 367 30.44 -16.52 -36.24
C TYR A 367 29.09 -17.29 -36.13
N GLU A 368 28.01 -16.73 -36.71
CA GLU A 368 27.33 -17.38 -37.84
C GLU A 368 26.60 -16.39 -38.79
N LYS A 369 26.16 -16.94 -39.94
CA LYS A 369 26.06 -16.37 -41.31
C LYS A 369 24.91 -15.40 -41.64
N ASN A 370 25.06 -14.67 -42.76
CA ASN A 370 24.16 -13.66 -43.35
C ASN A 370 23.04 -14.18 -44.30
N GLN A 371 21.97 -13.37 -44.45
CA GLN A 371 21.17 -13.07 -45.69
C GLN A 371 20.29 -14.19 -46.33
N SER A 372 19.18 -13.92 -47.05
CA SER A 372 18.37 -12.70 -47.34
C SER A 372 17.08 -13.02 -48.15
N TYR A 373 15.98 -12.22 -47.98
CA TYR A 373 14.88 -11.80 -48.92
C TYR A 373 14.24 -12.80 -49.95
N PRO A 374 12.94 -12.72 -50.33
CA PRO A 374 12.12 -11.51 -50.65
C PRO A 374 10.71 -11.50 -49.97
N THR A 375 9.68 -10.68 -50.25
CA THR A 375 9.38 -9.31 -50.76
C THR A 375 7.93 -9.37 -51.31
N ASP A 376 7.09 -8.38 -50.98
CA ASP A 376 5.96 -7.84 -51.80
C ASP A 376 4.52 -8.44 -51.75
N TRP A 377 3.54 -7.58 -52.12
CA TRP A 377 2.09 -7.77 -52.40
C TRP A 377 1.13 -8.10 -51.22
N SER A 378 -0.14 -7.66 -51.19
CA SER A 378 -0.88 -6.52 -51.81
C SER A 378 -2.26 -6.39 -51.12
N ASP A 379 -3.11 -5.43 -51.53
CA ASP A 379 -4.34 -5.02 -50.86
C ASP A 379 -5.62 -5.83 -51.22
N GLU A 380 -6.72 -5.41 -50.56
CA GLU A 380 -8.14 -5.47 -50.96
C GLU A 380 -9.07 -6.63 -50.52
N GLU A 381 -10.25 -6.16 -50.09
CA GLU A 381 -11.58 -6.78 -49.94
C GLU A 381 -11.81 -8.18 -49.32
N SER A 382 -12.62 -8.17 -48.25
CA SER A 382 -13.89 -8.90 -48.28
C SER A 382 -15.01 -8.10 -47.60
N ASN A 383 -16.00 -7.69 -48.39
CA ASN A 383 -17.18 -6.93 -47.92
C ASN A 383 -18.06 -7.75 -46.96
N ASN A 384 -18.63 -7.08 -45.96
CA ASN A 384 -19.60 -7.67 -45.03
C ASN A 384 -20.95 -6.92 -45.12
N PRO A 385 -21.92 -7.38 -45.92
CA PRO A 385 -23.03 -6.55 -46.38
C PRO A 385 -24.29 -6.63 -45.49
N PHE A 386 -24.44 -5.71 -44.54
CA PHE A 386 -25.75 -5.21 -44.11
C PHE A 386 -25.64 -3.83 -43.42
N SER A 387 -26.42 -2.85 -43.87
CA SER A 387 -26.51 -1.49 -43.29
C SER A 387 -27.85 -0.84 -43.70
N SER A 388 -28.29 0.19 -42.96
CA SER A 388 -29.61 0.89 -43.04
C SER A 388 -30.81 -0.02 -42.69
N THR A 389 -31.95 0.41 -42.11
CA THR A 389 -32.55 1.74 -41.78
C THR A 389 -33.36 1.63 -40.45
N ASP A 390 -33.68 2.64 -39.63
CA ASP A 390 -33.24 4.04 -39.43
C ASP A 390 -33.89 4.61 -38.14
N ALA A 391 -33.37 5.77 -37.66
CA ALA A 391 -34.03 6.80 -36.82
C ALA A 391 -34.43 6.55 -35.34
N ASN A 392 -33.92 7.44 -34.48
CA ASN A 392 -34.48 7.99 -33.22
C ASN A 392 -34.71 7.08 -31.98
N GLY A 393 -34.03 7.44 -30.88
CA GLY A 393 -34.65 7.47 -29.53
C GLY A 393 -34.19 6.45 -28.49
N ASP A 394 -33.00 6.63 -27.92
CA ASP A 394 -32.85 7.03 -26.49
C ASP A 394 -31.37 7.25 -26.11
N THR A 395 -31.12 8.15 -25.16
CA THR A 395 -29.78 8.52 -24.67
C THR A 395 -29.44 7.83 -23.34
N ASN A 396 -28.26 7.20 -23.25
CA ASN A 396 -27.68 6.83 -21.96
C ASN A 396 -27.20 8.10 -21.22
N PRO A 397 -27.66 8.39 -19.99
CA PRO A 397 -27.36 9.65 -19.30
C PRO A 397 -26.09 9.55 -18.43
N PHE A 398 -24.97 9.12 -19.00
CA PHE A 398 -23.72 8.90 -18.24
C PHE A 398 -22.41 9.24 -18.98
N ASP A 399 -22.48 9.80 -20.20
CA ASP A 399 -21.32 10.19 -21.01
C ASP A 399 -21.19 11.73 -21.14
N GLU A 400 -21.14 12.43 -20.00
CA GLU A 400 -20.45 13.73 -19.83
C GLU A 400 -19.14 13.44 -19.08
N ASP A 401 -17.95 13.95 -19.42
CA ASP A 401 -17.58 14.95 -20.43
C ASP A 401 -16.39 14.44 -21.27
N THR A 402 -16.41 14.64 -22.59
CA THR A 402 -15.18 14.61 -23.41
C THR A 402 -15.29 15.60 -24.57
N SER A 403 -15.06 16.88 -24.25
CA SER A 403 -14.85 17.89 -25.28
C SER A 403 -13.63 17.52 -26.16
N PRO A 404 -13.65 17.79 -27.47
CA PRO A 404 -12.56 17.41 -28.37
C PRO A 404 -11.36 18.33 -28.18
N ALA A 405 -10.54 18.01 -27.17
CA ALA A 405 -9.23 18.64 -26.99
C ALA A 405 -8.38 18.41 -28.25
N MET A 406 -7.84 19.49 -28.80
CA MET A 406 -6.96 19.44 -29.97
C MET A 406 -5.69 18.66 -29.58
N GLU A 407 -5.23 17.73 -30.43
CA GLU A 407 -3.98 17.00 -30.19
C GLU A 407 -2.78 17.95 -30.33
N VAL A 408 -2.41 18.60 -29.22
CA VAL A 408 -1.24 19.49 -29.16
C VAL A 408 0.02 18.62 -29.17
N ARG A 409 0.72 18.61 -30.31
CA ARG A 409 2.09 18.09 -30.40
C ARG A 409 3.03 18.98 -29.59
N VAL A 410 3.92 18.37 -28.84
CA VAL A 410 4.98 19.03 -28.08
C VAL A 410 6.33 18.38 -28.40
N ARG A 411 7.42 19.14 -28.39
CA ARG A 411 8.79 18.64 -28.60
C ARG A 411 9.59 18.73 -27.31
N ALA A 412 10.32 17.68 -26.97
CA ALA A 412 11.24 17.67 -25.85
C ALA A 412 12.41 18.64 -26.08
N LEU A 413 12.65 19.55 -25.13
CA LEU A 413 13.77 20.49 -25.11
C LEU A 413 15.04 19.85 -24.52
N TYR A 414 14.87 18.86 -23.65
CA TYR A 414 15.92 18.20 -22.89
C TYR A 414 15.69 16.68 -22.84
N ASP A 415 16.75 15.91 -22.60
CA ASP A 415 16.63 14.50 -22.24
C ASP A 415 15.95 14.36 -20.88
N TYR A 416 15.02 13.40 -20.78
CA TYR A 416 14.32 13.08 -19.54
C TYR A 416 14.26 11.56 -19.34
N GLU A 417 14.57 11.10 -18.13
CA GLU A 417 14.54 9.69 -17.75
C GLU A 417 13.60 9.56 -16.54
N GLY A 418 12.46 8.90 -16.76
CA GLY A 418 11.41 8.77 -15.77
C GLY A 418 11.85 7.95 -14.55
N GLN A 419 11.51 8.44 -13.35
CA GLN A 419 11.94 7.84 -12.09
C GLN A 419 10.88 6.87 -11.55
N GLU A 420 9.59 7.20 -11.69
CA GLU A 420 8.47 6.32 -11.34
C GLU A 420 7.86 5.60 -12.56
N GLN A 421 6.99 4.59 -12.33
CA GLN A 421 6.54 3.64 -13.37
C GLN A 421 5.49 4.21 -14.33
N ASP A 422 4.89 5.34 -13.98
CA ASP A 422 3.93 6.11 -14.76
C ASP A 422 4.54 7.33 -15.46
N GLU A 423 5.84 7.58 -15.29
CA GLU A 423 6.58 8.60 -16.05
C GLU A 423 7.00 8.12 -17.45
N LEU A 424 7.22 9.06 -18.36
CA LEU A 424 7.81 8.82 -19.68
C LEU A 424 9.33 9.05 -19.65
N SER A 425 10.08 8.29 -20.46
CA SER A 425 11.49 8.57 -20.77
C SER A 425 11.64 8.93 -22.25
N PHE A 426 12.32 10.03 -22.55
CA PHE A 426 12.47 10.59 -23.91
C PHE A 426 13.76 11.43 -24.04
N LYS A 427 14.13 11.78 -25.27
CA LYS A 427 15.34 12.56 -25.58
C LYS A 427 15.01 13.94 -26.16
N ALA A 428 15.95 14.87 -26.02
CA ALA A 428 15.84 16.19 -26.63
C ALA A 428 15.63 16.07 -28.15
N GLY A 429 14.53 16.65 -28.65
CA GLY A 429 14.08 16.54 -30.03
C GLY A 429 12.96 15.52 -30.27
N ASP A 430 12.67 14.61 -29.34
CA ASP A 430 11.52 13.68 -29.46
C ASP A 430 10.19 14.46 -29.42
N GLU A 431 9.19 13.94 -30.13
CA GLU A 431 7.85 14.55 -30.19
C GLU A 431 6.83 13.70 -29.43
N LEU A 432 5.97 14.37 -28.66
CA LEU A 432 4.92 13.77 -27.84
C LEU A 432 3.57 14.40 -28.18
N THR A 433 2.48 13.67 -27.93
CA THR A 433 1.12 14.21 -27.96
C THR A 433 0.69 14.53 -26.53
N LYS A 434 0.39 15.80 -26.21
CA LYS A 434 -0.15 16.18 -24.90
C LYS A 434 -1.60 15.71 -24.79
N MET A 435 -1.94 15.02 -23.70
CA MET A 435 -3.27 14.45 -23.46
C MET A 435 -4.03 15.17 -22.33
N GLU A 436 -3.35 15.52 -21.24
CA GLU A 436 -3.93 16.27 -20.11
C GLU A 436 -3.09 17.53 -19.82
N ASN A 437 -3.68 18.51 -19.15
CA ASN A 437 -3.01 19.77 -18.83
C ASN A 437 -2.03 19.66 -17.67
N GLU A 438 -1.32 20.76 -17.40
CA GLU A 438 -0.40 20.86 -16.28
C GLU A 438 -1.18 20.83 -14.96
N ASP A 439 -0.75 19.98 -14.03
CA ASP A 439 -1.35 19.82 -12.70
C ASP A 439 -0.77 20.81 -11.67
N GLU A 440 -1.21 20.71 -10.41
CA GLU A 440 -0.72 21.57 -9.31
C GLU A 440 0.77 21.37 -8.96
N GLN A 441 1.43 20.37 -9.57
CA GLN A 441 2.80 19.95 -9.29
C GLN A 441 3.74 20.16 -10.50
N GLY A 442 3.23 20.67 -11.62
CA GLY A 442 4.00 20.99 -12.84
C GLY A 442 4.10 19.85 -13.86
N TRP A 443 3.27 18.81 -13.75
CA TRP A 443 3.29 17.65 -14.63
C TRP A 443 2.17 17.70 -15.67
N CYS A 444 2.49 17.31 -16.90
CA CYS A 444 1.53 17.03 -17.97
C CYS A 444 1.51 15.53 -18.25
N LYS A 445 0.39 15.04 -18.79
CA LYS A 445 0.29 13.66 -19.29
C LYS A 445 0.41 13.64 -20.80
N GLY A 446 1.22 12.73 -21.33
CA GLY A 446 1.51 12.64 -22.76
C GLY A 446 1.52 11.23 -23.30
N ARG A 447 1.62 11.14 -24.62
CA ARG A 447 1.77 9.91 -25.39
C ARG A 447 2.93 10.04 -26.37
N LEU A 448 3.89 9.12 -26.30
CA LEU A 448 5.00 9.00 -27.26
C LEU A 448 4.52 8.35 -28.57
N ASP A 449 5.24 8.59 -29.67
CA ASP A 449 4.96 7.97 -30.98
C ASP A 449 5.13 6.43 -30.98
N ASN A 450 5.74 5.84 -29.93
CA ASN A 450 5.79 4.40 -29.70
C ASN A 450 4.50 3.83 -29.04
N GLY A 451 3.53 4.67 -28.68
CA GLY A 451 2.28 4.31 -28.03
C GLY A 451 2.30 4.30 -26.49
N GLN A 452 3.45 4.53 -25.85
CA GLN A 452 3.55 4.64 -24.39
C GLN A 452 2.89 5.94 -23.90
N VAL A 453 2.13 5.84 -22.81
CA VAL A 453 1.42 6.94 -22.15
C VAL A 453 1.93 7.07 -20.72
N GLY A 454 2.14 8.31 -20.26
CA GLY A 454 2.65 8.59 -18.92
C GLY A 454 2.78 10.10 -18.63
N LEU A 455 3.31 10.42 -17.46
CA LEU A 455 3.59 11.79 -17.00
C LEU A 455 4.95 12.30 -17.51
N TYR A 456 5.04 13.61 -17.71
CA TYR A 456 6.28 14.32 -18.00
C TYR A 456 6.24 15.75 -17.42
N PRO A 457 7.36 16.32 -16.98
CA PRO A 457 7.40 17.68 -16.43
C PRO A 457 7.15 18.72 -17.55
N ALA A 458 6.20 19.63 -17.32
CA ALA A 458 5.69 20.54 -18.36
C ALA A 458 6.74 21.49 -18.93
N ASN A 459 7.76 21.85 -18.14
CA ASN A 459 8.87 22.70 -18.54
C ASN A 459 9.97 22.00 -19.35
N TYR A 460 9.88 20.70 -19.61
CA TYR A 460 10.81 19.95 -20.47
C TYR A 460 10.41 19.93 -21.95
N VAL A 461 9.28 20.55 -22.33
CA VAL A 461 8.78 20.55 -23.72
C VAL A 461 8.39 21.94 -24.22
N GLU A 462 8.43 22.15 -25.53
CA GLU A 462 7.82 23.29 -26.23
C GLU A 462 6.60 22.83 -27.07
N PRO A 463 5.53 23.65 -27.23
CA PRO A 463 4.48 23.36 -28.19
C PRO A 463 4.99 23.43 -29.63
N ILE A 464 4.65 22.43 -30.45
CA ILE A 464 4.88 22.47 -31.90
C ILE A 464 3.68 23.18 -32.54
N GLN A 465 3.96 24.23 -33.33
CA GLN A 465 2.99 25.16 -33.91
C GLN A 465 2.93 25.06 -35.43
#